data_AF-A0A950G9Y3-F1
#
_entry.id   AF-A0A950G9Y3-F1
#
_cell.length_a   1.000
_cell.length_b   1.000
_cell.length_c   1.000
_cell.angle_alpha   90.00
_cell.angle_beta   90.00
_cell.angle_gamma   90.00
#
_symmetry.space_group_name_H-M   'P 1'
#
loop_
_entity.id
_entity.type
_entity.pdbx_description
1 polymer ?
#
loop_
_entity_poly.entity_id
_entity_poly.type
_entity_poly.pdbx_seq_one_letter_code
_entity_poly.pdbx_strand_id
1 'polypeptide(L)'
;MGHSMKLALAAGLLSLCASAADAQQYPMLDQLAARIVNKYQTSSCQQLAAERAHPRSGQQRGMEERFVRLLHEDPNMRQEFINRVAGPIANKLFECGMIP
;
A
#
# COMPACT_ATOMS: atom_id res chain seq x y z
N MET A 1 59.78 20.47 6.15
CA MET A 1 58.63 20.56 7.08
C MET A 1 57.38 20.82 6.25
N GLY A 2 56.66 19.77 5.84
CA GLY A 2 55.66 19.87 4.76
C GLY A 2 54.49 18.89 4.90
N HIS A 3 53.92 18.76 6.10
CA HIS A 3 52.79 17.84 6.34
C HIS A 3 51.62 18.44 7.13
N SER A 4 51.61 19.74 7.43
CA SER A 4 50.56 20.34 8.27
C SER A 4 49.34 20.88 7.49
N MET A 5 49.27 20.69 6.17
CA MET A 5 48.20 21.25 5.30
C MET A 5 47.15 20.22 4.86
N LYS A 6 46.96 19.10 5.57
CA LYS A 6 46.00 18.03 5.16
C LYS A 6 44.97 17.66 6.23
N LEU A 7 44.55 18.61 7.05
CA LEU A 7 43.53 18.41 8.08
C LEU A 7 42.50 19.55 8.03
N ALA A 8 41.84 19.74 6.89
CA ALA A 8 40.73 20.69 6.78
C ALA A 8 39.71 20.33 5.68
N LEU A 9 39.53 19.04 5.38
CA LEU A 9 38.46 18.57 4.48
C LEU A 9 37.85 17.27 5.05
N ALA A 10 37.08 17.40 6.12
CA ALA A 10 36.27 16.30 6.64
C ALA A 10 35.06 16.86 7.41
N ALA A 11 34.23 17.66 6.74
CA ALA A 11 32.96 18.10 7.30
C ALA A 11 31.92 18.17 6.18
N GLY A 12 30.93 17.28 6.24
CA GLY A 12 29.72 17.38 5.42
C GLY A 12 29.51 16.25 4.43
N LEU A 13 29.41 15.01 4.90
CA LEU A 13 28.70 13.96 4.15
C LEU A 13 28.07 12.93 5.10
N LEU A 14 27.24 13.38 6.06
CA LEU A 14 26.21 12.51 6.62
C LEU A 14 24.94 12.72 5.80
N SER A 15 24.93 12.14 4.59
CA SER A 15 23.69 11.94 3.85
C SER A 15 22.85 10.95 4.64
N LEU A 16 21.66 11.37 5.06
CA LEU A 16 20.70 10.55 5.78
C LEU A 16 20.35 9.33 4.90
N CYS A 17 20.84 8.16 5.26
CA CYS A 17 20.22 6.91 4.85
C CYS A 17 18.87 6.83 5.60
N ALA A 18 17.81 7.34 4.98
CA ALA A 18 16.45 7.05 5.43
C ALA A 18 16.24 5.54 5.23
N SER A 19 16.15 4.84 6.35
CA SER A 19 16.03 3.40 6.46
C SER A 19 14.85 2.87 5.63
N ALA A 20 15.13 2.15 4.54
CA ALA A 20 14.16 1.22 3.97
C ALA A 20 14.15 -0.05 4.83
N ALA A 21 13.56 0.05 6.03
CA ALA A 21 13.49 -1.04 7.00
C ALA A 21 12.06 -1.23 7.51
N ASP A 22 11.08 -1.25 6.60
CA ASP A 22 9.69 -1.65 6.89
C ASP A 22 9.34 -3.00 6.26
N ALA A 23 10.34 -3.88 6.11
CA ALA A 23 10.05 -5.25 5.72
C ALA A 23 9.45 -5.97 6.94
N GLN A 24 8.12 -6.13 6.91
CA GLN A 24 7.34 -7.14 7.65
C GLN A 24 6.69 -6.72 8.98
N GLN A 25 6.11 -5.52 9.06
CA GLN A 25 5.36 -5.11 10.25
C GLN A 25 3.92 -5.66 10.32
N TYR A 26 3.35 -6.17 9.20
CA TYR A 26 1.94 -6.63 9.14
C TYR A 26 1.73 -7.89 8.26
N PRO A 27 2.21 -9.08 8.64
CA PRO A 27 2.13 -10.28 7.80
C PRO A 27 0.71 -10.73 7.44
N MET A 28 -0.28 -10.47 8.29
CA MET A 28 -1.70 -10.75 7.99
C MET A 28 -2.29 -9.78 6.96
N LEU A 29 -1.78 -8.55 6.91
CA LEU A 29 -2.19 -7.52 5.97
C LEU A 29 -1.80 -7.90 4.54
N ASP A 30 -0.62 -8.50 4.38
CA ASP A 30 -0.11 -8.95 3.09
C ASP A 30 -0.99 -10.02 2.45
N GLN A 31 -1.40 -11.01 3.23
CA GLN A 31 -2.31 -12.06 2.77
C GLN A 31 -3.68 -11.48 2.40
N LEU A 32 -4.18 -10.52 3.18
CA LEU A 32 -5.44 -9.86 2.88
C LEU A 32 -5.35 -9.03 1.60
N ALA A 33 -4.30 -8.21 1.46
CA ALA A 33 -4.03 -7.42 0.26
C ALA A 33 -3.93 -8.31 -0.98
N ALA A 34 -3.19 -9.42 -0.90
CA ALA A 34 -3.05 -10.40 -1.98
C ALA A 34 -4.41 -10.99 -2.38
N ARG A 35 -5.28 -11.35 -1.42
CA ARG A 35 -6.63 -11.85 -1.73
C ARG A 35 -7.50 -10.81 -2.44
N ILE A 36 -7.45 -9.55 -1.99
CA ILE A 36 -8.21 -8.47 -2.61
C ILE A 36 -7.71 -8.23 -4.04
N VAL A 37 -6.39 -8.12 -4.23
CA VAL A 37 -5.79 -7.95 -5.57
C VAL A 37 -6.16 -9.11 -6.49
N ASN A 38 -6.04 -10.36 -6.01
CA ASN A 38 -6.38 -11.54 -6.78
C ASN A 38 -7.86 -11.53 -7.21
N LYS A 39 -8.78 -11.17 -6.31
CA LYS A 39 -10.21 -11.01 -6.65
C LYS A 39 -10.40 -10.04 -7.82
N TYR A 40 -9.81 -8.84 -7.77
CA TYR A 40 -9.96 -7.86 -8.86
C TYR A 40 -9.36 -8.38 -10.17
N GLN A 41 -8.15 -8.95 -10.12
CA GLN A 41 -7.47 -9.45 -11.30
C GLN A 41 -8.24 -10.58 -11.99
N THR A 42 -8.82 -11.50 -11.21
CA THR A 42 -9.53 -12.69 -11.71
C THR A 42 -11.00 -12.45 -12.03
N SER A 43 -11.62 -11.39 -11.51
CA SER A 43 -13.01 -11.04 -11.82
C SER A 43 -13.16 -10.44 -13.22
N SER A 44 -14.30 -10.69 -13.86
CA SER A 44 -14.65 -10.01 -15.11
C SER A 44 -15.04 -8.55 -14.85
N CYS A 45 -14.91 -7.69 -15.86
CA CYS A 45 -15.31 -6.29 -15.73
C CYS A 45 -16.80 -6.13 -15.43
N GLN A 46 -17.65 -6.99 -15.99
CA GLN A 46 -19.10 -6.98 -15.71
C GLN A 46 -19.40 -7.36 -14.25
N GLN A 47 -18.67 -8.35 -13.70
CA GLN A 47 -18.81 -8.73 -12.29
C GLN A 47 -18.40 -7.60 -11.36
N LEU A 48 -17.26 -6.94 -11.64
CA LEU A 48 -16.79 -5.82 -10.85
C LEU A 48 -17.74 -4.60 -10.93
N ALA A 49 -18.29 -4.32 -12.11
CA ALA A 49 -19.28 -3.26 -12.29
C ALA A 49 -20.59 -3.56 -11.52
N ALA A 50 -21.08 -4.80 -11.59
CA ALA A 50 -22.28 -5.22 -10.86
C ALA A 50 -22.09 -5.14 -9.34
N GLU A 51 -20.93 -5.56 -8.83
CA GLU A 51 -20.59 -5.49 -7.40
C GLU A 51 -20.38 -4.05 -6.92
N ARG A 52 -19.86 -3.17 -7.78
CA ARG A 52 -19.79 -1.72 -7.47
C ARG A 52 -21.19 -1.11 -7.38
N ALA A 53 -22.09 -1.47 -8.29
CA ALA A 53 -23.48 -0.98 -8.29
C ALA A 53 -24.29 -1.52 -7.10
N HIS A 54 -23.95 -2.72 -6.62
CA HIS A 54 -24.59 -3.37 -5.47
C HIS A 54 -23.53 -3.73 -4.43
N PRO A 55 -23.09 -2.73 -3.63
CA PRO A 55 -22.12 -2.98 -2.56
C PRO A 55 -22.63 -4.09 -1.64
N ARG A 56 -21.69 -4.85 -1.10
CA ARG A 56 -22.00 -6.00 -0.25
C ARG A 56 -22.90 -5.60 0.92
N SER A 57 -23.67 -6.55 1.44
CA SER A 57 -24.56 -6.36 2.58
C SER A 57 -24.30 -7.39 3.69
N GLY A 58 -24.79 -7.10 4.90
CA GLY A 58 -24.73 -8.03 6.02
C GLY A 58 -23.32 -8.18 6.62
N GLN A 59 -22.94 -9.41 6.94
CA GLN A 59 -21.71 -9.73 7.69
C GLN A 59 -20.43 -9.19 7.03
N GLN A 60 -20.37 -9.17 5.69
CA GLN A 60 -19.17 -8.74 4.96
C GLN A 60 -18.93 -7.24 5.12
N ARG A 61 -19.98 -6.40 5.11
CA ARG A 61 -19.87 -4.97 5.45
C ARG A 61 -19.34 -4.75 6.85
N GLY A 62 -19.87 -5.49 7.82
CA GLY A 62 -19.42 -5.35 9.21
C GLY A 62 -17.93 -5.67 9.39
N MET A 63 -17.38 -6.58 8.58
CA MET A 63 -15.93 -6.83 8.58
C MET A 63 -15.14 -5.72 7.89
N GLU A 64 -15.62 -5.20 6.75
CA GLU A 64 -15.00 -4.06 6.06
C GLU A 64 -14.96 -2.83 6.96
N GLU A 65 -16.05 -2.49 7.65
CA GLU A 65 -16.14 -1.34 8.56
C GLU A 65 -15.13 -1.44 9.71
N ARG A 66 -14.96 -2.64 10.29
CA ARG A 66 -13.95 -2.88 11.34
C ARG A 66 -12.53 -2.73 10.81
N PHE A 67 -12.27 -3.25 9.61
CA PHE A 67 -10.96 -3.13 8.98
C PHE A 67 -10.64 -1.67 8.63
N VAL A 68 -11.60 -0.92 8.08
CA VAL A 68 -11.46 0.52 7.84
C VAL A 68 -11.15 1.26 9.14
N ARG A 69 -11.80 0.91 10.25
CA ARG A 69 -11.47 1.52 11.56
C ARG A 69 -10.04 1.22 12.01
N LEU A 70 -9.57 -0.01 11.85
CA LEU A 70 -8.18 -0.38 12.15
C LEU A 70 -7.20 0.43 11.30
N LEU A 71 -7.46 0.60 10.00
CA LEU A 71 -6.64 1.43 9.13
C LEU A 71 -6.69 2.91 9.53
N HIS A 72 -7.79 3.43 10.08
CA HIS A 72 -7.81 4.80 10.61
C HIS A 72 -6.93 4.95 11.85
N GLU A 73 -6.93 3.95 12.74
CA GLU A 73 -6.17 3.93 13.99
C GLU A 73 -4.66 3.77 13.77
N ASP A 74 -4.22 3.05 12.73
CA ASP A 74 -2.81 2.84 12.39
C ASP A 74 -2.44 3.44 11.01
N PRO A 75 -1.79 4.62 10.96
CA PRO A 75 -1.45 5.28 9.70
C PRO A 75 -0.37 4.53 8.89
N ASN A 76 0.54 3.82 9.54
CA ASN A 76 1.58 3.05 8.85
C ASN A 76 0.97 1.82 8.18
N MET A 77 0.09 1.11 8.90
CA MET A 77 -0.68 0.00 8.34
C MET A 77 -1.53 0.45 7.15
N ARG A 78 -2.19 1.61 7.27
CA ARG A 78 -2.99 2.20 6.18
C ARG A 78 -2.17 2.48 4.94
N GLN A 79 -1.03 3.14 5.10
CA GLN A 79 -0.13 3.42 3.98
C GLN A 79 0.32 2.14 3.30
N GLU A 80 0.75 1.16 4.08
CA GLU A 80 1.25 -0.11 3.57
C GLU A 80 0.17 -0.90 2.81
N PHE A 81 -1.04 -0.98 3.38
CA PHE A 81 -2.18 -1.61 2.73
C PHE A 81 -2.52 -0.93 1.40
N ILE A 82 -2.67 0.39 1.41
CA ILE A 82 -3.04 1.18 0.23
C ILE A 82 -1.99 1.01 -0.87
N ASN A 83 -0.70 1.12 -0.54
CA ASN A 83 0.39 0.95 -1.50
C ASN A 83 0.34 -0.40 -2.22
N ARG A 84 -0.04 -1.47 -1.50
CA ARG A 84 -0.13 -2.83 -2.06
C ARG A 84 -1.35 -3.03 -2.96
N VAL A 85 -2.50 -2.45 -2.61
CA VAL A 85 -3.75 -2.71 -3.33
C VAL A 85 -4.08 -1.70 -4.42
N ALA A 86 -3.68 -0.43 -4.24
CA ALA A 86 -4.16 0.67 -5.07
C ALA A 86 -3.73 0.54 -6.53
N GLY A 87 -2.44 0.31 -6.79
CA GLY A 87 -1.92 0.19 -8.16
C GLY A 87 -2.60 -0.94 -8.97
N PRO A 88 -2.56 -2.21 -8.50
CA PRO A 88 -3.17 -3.32 -9.22
C PRO A 88 -4.68 -3.17 -9.43
N ILE A 89 -5.41 -2.67 -8.42
CA ILE A 89 -6.86 -2.47 -8.51
C ILE A 89 -7.17 -1.32 -9.46
N ALA A 90 -6.49 -0.18 -9.35
CA ALA A 90 -6.69 0.95 -10.24
C ALA A 90 -6.45 0.56 -11.70
N ASN A 91 -5.36 -0.18 -12.00
CA ASN A 91 -5.10 -0.68 -13.35
C ASN A 91 -6.27 -1.54 -13.86
N LYS A 92 -6.75 -2.50 -13.06
CA LYS A 92 -7.90 -3.31 -13.45
C LYS A 92 -9.16 -2.48 -13.68
N LEU A 93 -9.42 -1.48 -12.83
CA LEU A 93 -10.57 -0.60 -12.97
C LEU A 93 -10.45 0.28 -14.23
N PHE A 94 -9.24 0.74 -14.57
CA PHE A 94 -8.97 1.49 -15.79
C PHE A 94 -9.21 0.65 -17.03
N GLU A 95 -8.67 -0.58 -17.08
CA GLU A 95 -8.93 -1.54 -18.18
C GLU A 95 -10.42 -1.83 -18.36
N CYS A 96 -11.18 -1.83 -17.27
CA CYS A 96 -12.62 -2.03 -17.29
C CYS A 96 -13.45 -0.76 -17.55
N GLY A 97 -12.84 0.39 -17.81
CA GLY A 97 -13.53 1.67 -18.06
C GLY A 97 -14.27 2.24 -16.85
N MET A 98 -13.88 1.82 -15.64
CA MET A 98 -14.51 2.17 -14.37
C MET A 98 -13.88 3.37 -13.66
N ILE A 99 -12.69 3.79 -14.09
CA ILE A 99 -12.02 5.04 -13.71
C ILE A 99 -11.39 5.63 -14.97
N PRO A 100 -11.34 6.98 -15.12
CA PRO A 100 -10.75 7.64 -16.29
C PRO A 100 -9.22 7.55 -16.29
#